data_AF-A0A6P0VJ08-F1
#
_entry.id   AF-A0A6P0VJ08-F1
#
_cell.length_a   1.000
_cell.length_b   1.000
_cell.length_c   1.000
_cell.angle_alpha   90.00
_cell.angle_beta   90.00
_cell.angle_gamma   90.00
#
_symmetry.space_group_name_H-M   'P 1'
#
loop_
_entity.id
_entity.type
_entity.pdbx_description
1 polymer ?
#
loop_
_entity_poly.entity_id
_entity_poly.type
_entity_poly.pdbx_seq_one_letter_code
_entity_poly.pdbx_strand_id
1 'polypeptide(L)'
;MKPQTQQIVATLANITDDLYYSLVGDEPYVTVCWEVEEKGEFSVENLLLDNKALTPFEPEYFLHQIQRTQSQPVIEHYQNLIALLQANLSELTIYSYGFPQLPEDLFNGDLPIDADELEPLLIPLLIGLSPAGEWMGLAPKQKLGCKSAARFAIGDLASVGETTTALVEQIQSLTCQIEHKLSTRSWKLKNSWEVVLTASRTSIIEKLLSQAGFLSIEEINKFLRGIEDEIEEFAEDEELPTDLQQKIELREYFQSQLLNSRVYNLDYNISGESFTIHYALGQTEDGDWMGVVTDSFTF
;
A
#
# COMPACT_ATOMS: atom_id res chain seq x y z
N MET A 1 5.00 -19.42 15.51
CA MET A 1 5.92 -20.00 14.51
C MET A 1 6.02 -21.51 14.47
N LYS A 2 5.46 -22.09 13.41
CA LYS A 2 5.52 -23.53 13.09
C LYS A 2 6.92 -23.92 12.58
N PRO A 3 7.33 -25.21 12.64
CA PRO A 3 8.65 -25.64 12.16
C PRO A 3 8.92 -25.33 10.69
N GLN A 4 7.92 -25.47 9.81
CA GLN A 4 8.03 -25.13 8.39
C GLN A 4 8.28 -23.63 8.19
N THR A 5 7.56 -22.78 8.92
CA THR A 5 7.78 -21.33 8.93
C THR A 5 9.20 -20.97 9.35
N GLN A 6 9.71 -21.60 10.42
CA GLN A 6 11.09 -21.39 10.88
C GLN A 6 12.11 -21.75 9.80
N GLN A 7 11.88 -22.85 9.08
CA GLN A 7 12.76 -23.27 8.00
C GLN A 7 12.73 -22.28 6.83
N ILE A 8 11.55 -21.82 6.41
CA ILE A 8 11.40 -20.84 5.31
C ILE A 8 12.09 -19.52 5.66
N VAL A 9 11.82 -19.00 6.87
CA VAL A 9 12.45 -17.76 7.35
C VAL A 9 13.98 -17.90 7.41
N ALA A 10 14.48 -19.02 7.93
CA ALA A 10 15.93 -19.26 7.99
C ALA A 10 16.56 -19.37 6.59
N THR A 11 15.88 -20.01 5.63
CA THR A 11 16.35 -20.10 4.25
C THR A 11 16.37 -18.74 3.57
N LEU A 12 15.29 -17.96 3.69
CA LEU A 12 15.23 -16.61 3.13
C LEU A 12 16.32 -15.71 3.72
N ALA A 13 16.47 -15.71 5.05
CA ALA A 13 17.49 -14.92 5.73
C ALA A 13 18.92 -15.30 5.27
N ASN A 14 19.18 -16.57 5.00
CA ASN A 14 20.48 -17.02 4.49
C ASN A 14 20.70 -16.64 3.01
N ILE A 15 19.66 -16.71 2.18
CA ILE A 15 19.75 -16.29 0.77
C ILE A 15 20.00 -14.78 0.69
N THR A 16 19.37 -14.00 1.56
CA THR A 16 19.46 -12.54 1.54
C THR A 16 20.57 -11.96 2.41
N ASP A 17 21.39 -12.80 3.04
CA ASP A 17 22.52 -12.34 3.85
C ASP A 17 23.52 -11.56 2.99
N ASP A 18 23.85 -10.33 3.38
CA ASP A 18 24.67 -9.38 2.61
C ASP A 18 24.16 -9.08 1.17
N LEU A 19 22.89 -9.39 0.86
CA LEU A 19 22.28 -9.05 -0.41
C LEU A 19 21.59 -7.68 -0.32
N TYR A 20 21.86 -6.81 -1.30
CA TYR A 20 21.32 -5.46 -1.35
C TYR A 20 20.46 -5.21 -2.60
N TYR A 21 19.41 -4.41 -2.45
CA TYR A 21 18.53 -4.02 -3.54
C TYR A 21 19.09 -2.83 -4.33
N SER A 22 19.84 -3.13 -5.38
CA SER A 22 20.67 -2.16 -6.11
C SER A 22 19.94 -1.24 -7.10
N LEU A 23 18.63 -1.00 -6.96
CA LEU A 23 17.90 -0.19 -7.95
C LEU A 23 18.24 1.31 -7.83
N VAL A 24 18.46 1.79 -6.60
CA VAL A 24 18.88 3.19 -6.34
C VAL A 24 19.79 3.35 -5.11
N GLY A 25 20.05 2.29 -4.34
CA GLY A 25 20.87 2.31 -3.13
C GLY A 25 21.34 0.91 -2.72
N ASP A 26 21.99 0.82 -1.55
CA ASP A 26 22.45 -0.44 -0.95
C ASP A 26 21.52 -0.83 0.22
N GLU A 27 20.22 -1.00 -0.07
CA GLU A 27 19.22 -1.32 0.95
C GLU A 27 19.10 -2.83 1.17
N PRO A 28 19.08 -3.31 2.43
CA PRO A 28 19.05 -4.73 2.73
C PRO A 28 17.66 -5.34 2.53
N TYR A 29 17.64 -6.64 2.28
CA TYR A 29 16.42 -7.43 2.36
C TYR A 29 16.20 -7.96 3.77
N VAL A 30 15.04 -7.67 4.35
CA VAL A 30 14.64 -8.18 5.67
C VAL A 30 13.53 -9.20 5.54
N THR A 31 13.69 -10.36 6.17
CA THR A 31 12.66 -11.41 6.12
C THR A 31 11.42 -11.01 6.92
N VAL A 32 10.24 -11.26 6.36
CA VAL A 32 8.94 -10.95 6.98
C VAL A 32 8.00 -12.15 6.95
N CYS A 33 7.11 -12.20 7.95
CA CYS A 33 6.24 -13.34 8.20
C CYS A 33 4.83 -12.89 8.62
N TRP A 34 3.83 -13.56 8.03
CA TRP A 34 2.41 -13.43 8.34
C TRP A 34 1.84 -14.82 8.64
N GLU A 35 1.71 -15.13 9.93
CA GLU A 35 1.09 -16.38 10.38
C GLU A 35 -0.43 -16.19 10.45
N VAL A 36 -1.18 -16.93 9.64
CA VAL A 36 -2.65 -16.80 9.54
C VAL A 36 -3.34 -17.16 10.84
N GLU A 37 -2.79 -18.10 11.61
CA GLU A 37 -3.33 -18.46 12.93
C GLU A 37 -3.25 -17.31 13.94
N GLU A 38 -2.23 -16.45 13.84
CA GLU A 38 -2.00 -15.35 14.77
C GLU A 38 -2.61 -14.04 14.26
N LYS A 39 -2.49 -13.75 12.96
CA LYS A 39 -2.87 -12.47 12.34
C LYS A 39 -4.17 -12.52 11.53
N GLY A 40 -4.75 -13.71 11.36
CA GLY A 40 -5.93 -13.93 10.50
C GLY A 40 -5.58 -14.01 9.01
N GLU A 41 -6.62 -14.09 8.17
CA GLU A 41 -6.44 -14.17 6.71
C GLU A 41 -5.66 -12.96 6.18
N PHE A 42 -4.73 -13.24 5.27
CA PHE A 42 -3.94 -12.19 4.65
C PHE A 42 -4.83 -11.31 3.76
N SER A 43 -4.73 -9.99 3.97
CA SER A 43 -5.26 -8.97 3.07
C SER A 43 -4.36 -7.75 3.14
N VAL A 44 -4.38 -6.90 2.10
CA VAL A 44 -3.63 -5.63 2.12
C VAL A 44 -4.04 -4.78 3.32
N GLU A 45 -5.32 -4.77 3.66
CA GLU A 45 -5.82 -4.06 4.83
C GLU A 45 -5.19 -4.56 6.14
N ASN A 46 -5.20 -5.88 6.36
CA ASN A 46 -4.63 -6.47 7.58
C ASN A 46 -3.11 -6.24 7.64
N LEU A 47 -2.41 -6.37 6.51
CA LEU A 47 -0.97 -6.05 6.41
C LEU A 47 -0.69 -4.61 6.87
N LEU A 48 -1.48 -3.65 6.38
CA LEU A 48 -1.28 -2.24 6.71
C LEU A 48 -1.72 -1.88 8.14
N LEU A 49 -2.70 -2.58 8.72
CA LEU A 49 -3.08 -2.42 10.13
C LEU A 49 -2.00 -2.97 11.08
N ASP A 50 -1.42 -4.12 10.72
CA ASP A 50 -0.36 -4.78 11.49
C ASP A 50 0.88 -3.89 11.56
N ASN A 51 1.33 -3.39 10.40
CA ASN A 51 2.49 -2.51 10.30
C ASN A 51 2.19 -1.02 10.58
N LYS A 52 0.99 -0.66 11.08
CA LYS A 52 0.60 0.72 11.42
C LYS A 52 0.55 1.73 10.27
N ALA A 53 0.72 1.32 9.01
CA ALA A 53 0.44 2.19 7.87
C ALA A 53 -1.03 2.56 7.78
N LEU A 54 -1.95 1.75 8.32
CA LEU A 54 -3.36 2.04 8.41
C LEU A 54 -3.79 2.16 9.87
N THR A 55 -4.45 3.25 10.23
CA THR A 55 -4.97 3.47 11.59
C THR A 55 -6.45 3.86 11.53
N PRO A 56 -7.38 3.08 12.13
CA PRO A 56 -8.79 3.39 12.12
C PRO A 56 -9.14 4.54 13.06
N PHE A 57 -10.15 5.33 12.69
CA PHE A 57 -10.68 6.44 13.47
C PHE A 57 -12.20 6.43 13.52
N GLU A 58 -12.71 6.83 14.68
CA GLU A 58 -14.10 7.24 14.81
C GLU A 58 -14.33 8.59 14.08
N PRO A 59 -15.49 8.80 13.44
CA PRO A 59 -15.79 10.02 12.70
C PRO A 59 -15.59 11.32 13.50
N GLU A 60 -15.99 11.34 14.76
CA GLU A 60 -15.85 12.52 15.62
C GLU A 60 -14.37 12.83 15.89
N TYR A 61 -13.56 11.80 16.14
CA TYR A 61 -12.12 11.95 16.36
C TYR A 61 -11.43 12.41 15.07
N PHE A 62 -11.79 11.83 13.92
CA PHE A 62 -11.29 12.26 12.62
C PHE A 62 -11.57 13.74 12.37
N LEU A 63 -12.81 14.19 12.56
CA LEU A 63 -13.18 15.60 12.38
C LEU A 63 -12.44 16.54 13.35
N HIS A 64 -12.25 16.12 14.59
CA HIS A 64 -11.46 16.89 15.57
C HIS A 64 -10.01 17.07 15.11
N GLN A 65 -9.40 16.07 14.49
CA GLN A 65 -8.04 16.19 13.97
C GLN A 65 -7.98 17.04 12.70
N ILE A 66 -8.95 16.92 11.80
CA ILE A 66 -9.11 17.81 10.64
C ILE A 66 -9.22 19.27 11.08
N GLN A 67 -9.91 19.56 12.19
CA GLN A 67 -10.01 20.91 12.75
C GLN A 67 -8.67 21.52 13.19
N ARG A 68 -7.69 20.67 13.54
CA ARG A 68 -6.38 21.12 13.99
C ARG A 68 -5.46 21.49 12.83
N THR A 69 -5.68 20.92 11.65
CA THR A 69 -4.74 21.00 10.52
C THR A 69 -5.31 21.75 9.31
N GLN A 70 -6.63 21.81 9.15
CA GLN A 70 -7.28 22.38 7.97
C GLN A 70 -7.88 23.77 8.21
N SER A 71 -8.14 24.50 7.11
CA SER A 71 -8.87 25.77 7.14
C SER A 71 -10.37 25.58 7.40
N GLN A 72 -11.04 26.59 7.96
CA GLN A 72 -12.49 26.55 8.26
C GLN A 72 -13.38 26.09 7.07
N PRO A 73 -13.21 26.60 5.83
CA PRO A 73 -14.01 26.11 4.70
C PRO A 73 -13.81 24.61 4.42
N VAL A 74 -12.55 24.13 4.49
CA VAL A 74 -12.23 22.70 4.29
C VAL A 74 -12.84 21.84 5.39
N ILE A 75 -12.82 22.31 6.65
CA ILE A 75 -13.47 21.64 7.77
C ILE A 75 -14.97 21.47 7.51
N GLU A 76 -15.66 22.51 7.04
CA GLU A 76 -17.10 22.45 6.71
C GLU A 76 -17.38 21.46 5.58
N HIS A 77 -16.53 21.41 4.55
CA HIS A 77 -16.65 20.41 3.48
C HIS A 77 -16.46 18.98 3.99
N TYR A 78 -15.50 18.75 4.90
CA TYR A 78 -15.35 17.45 5.57
C TYR A 78 -16.57 17.09 6.41
N GLN A 79 -17.11 18.01 7.20
CA GLN A 79 -18.32 17.77 7.99
C GLN A 79 -19.50 17.36 7.09
N ASN A 80 -19.70 18.06 5.97
CA ASN A 80 -20.73 17.73 4.99
C ASN A 80 -20.49 16.36 4.35
N LEU A 81 -19.24 16.03 4.01
CA LEU A 81 -18.88 14.71 3.46
C LEU A 81 -19.17 13.60 4.48
N ILE A 82 -18.71 13.72 5.73
CA ILE A 82 -18.94 12.72 6.77
C ILE A 82 -20.44 12.54 7.04
N ALA A 83 -21.21 13.63 7.14
CA ALA A 83 -22.66 13.55 7.31
C ALA A 83 -23.36 12.84 6.13
N LEU A 84 -22.95 13.13 4.89
CA LEU A 84 -23.46 12.46 3.70
C LEU A 84 -23.16 10.95 3.75
N LEU A 85 -21.93 10.57 4.09
CA LEU A 85 -21.51 9.17 4.16
C LEU A 85 -22.25 8.42 5.28
N GLN A 86 -22.35 8.99 6.48
CA GLN A 86 -23.07 8.39 7.61
C GLN A 86 -24.57 8.21 7.32
N ALA A 87 -25.18 9.10 6.53
CA ALA A 87 -26.59 9.00 6.17
C ALA A 87 -26.88 7.94 5.10
N ASN A 88 -25.89 7.56 4.28
CA ASN A 88 -26.09 6.73 3.10
C ASN A 88 -25.31 5.42 3.09
N LEU A 89 -24.28 5.26 3.92
CA LEU A 89 -23.46 4.06 3.99
C LEU A 89 -23.62 3.37 5.34
N SER A 90 -23.74 2.05 5.32
CA SER A 90 -23.53 1.21 6.52
C SER A 90 -22.05 0.86 6.67
N GLU A 91 -21.63 0.46 7.87
CA GLU A 91 -20.25 0.00 8.13
C GLU A 91 -19.17 1.01 7.72
N LEU A 92 -19.47 2.31 7.83
CA LEU A 92 -18.53 3.38 7.56
C LEU A 92 -17.31 3.26 8.48
N THR A 93 -16.15 3.05 7.89
CA THR A 93 -14.86 3.03 8.56
C THR A 93 -13.97 4.12 7.96
N ILE A 94 -13.31 4.89 8.82
CA ILE A 94 -12.38 5.93 8.41
C ILE A 94 -10.99 5.51 8.87
N TYR A 95 -10.01 5.61 7.98
CA TYR A 95 -8.63 5.34 8.28
C TYR A 95 -7.76 6.57 8.00
N SER A 96 -6.66 6.69 8.72
CA SER A 96 -5.47 7.36 8.21
C SER A 96 -4.55 6.34 7.60
N TYR A 97 -4.16 6.58 6.36
CA TYR A 97 -3.08 5.91 5.69
C TYR A 97 -1.80 6.74 5.82
N GLY A 98 -0.70 6.09 6.18
CA GLY A 98 0.56 6.71 6.50
C GLY A 98 1.74 5.79 6.22
N PHE A 99 2.90 6.21 6.70
CA PHE A 99 4.13 5.43 6.59
C PHE A 99 4.08 4.23 7.56
N PRO A 100 4.38 3.00 7.11
CA PRO A 100 4.40 1.83 7.98
C PRO A 100 5.54 1.91 8.99
N GLN A 101 5.33 1.27 10.13
CA GLN A 101 6.40 0.78 10.97
C GLN A 101 7.16 -0.31 10.23
N LEU A 102 8.46 -0.10 10.05
CA LEU A 102 9.35 -0.98 9.31
C LEU A 102 10.28 -1.77 10.24
N PRO A 103 10.81 -2.92 9.79
CA PRO A 103 11.84 -3.63 10.54
C PRO A 103 13.05 -2.73 10.83
N GLU A 104 13.65 -2.87 12.01
CA GLU A 104 14.80 -2.05 12.43
C GLU A 104 15.99 -2.18 11.46
N ASP A 105 16.20 -3.39 10.93
CA ASP A 105 17.33 -3.72 10.04
C ASP A 105 17.11 -3.28 8.59
N LEU A 106 15.96 -2.68 8.25
CA LEU A 106 15.66 -2.29 6.86
C LEU A 106 16.43 -1.03 6.44
N PHE A 107 16.81 -0.15 7.38
CA PHE A 107 17.49 1.10 7.05
C PHE A 107 18.91 1.11 7.60
N ASN A 108 19.88 1.20 6.69
CA ASN A 108 21.29 1.44 7.04
C ASN A 108 21.62 2.94 7.24
N GLY A 109 20.62 3.83 7.18
CA GLY A 109 20.75 5.29 7.31
C GLY A 109 19.55 5.99 7.94
N ASP A 110 19.55 7.32 7.96
CA ASP A 110 18.41 8.11 8.45
C ASP A 110 17.26 8.04 7.42
N LEU A 111 16.06 7.63 7.86
CA LEU A 111 14.84 7.82 7.08
C LEU A 111 14.78 9.29 6.60
N PRO A 112 14.47 9.58 5.34
CA PRO A 112 14.31 10.96 4.85
C PRO A 112 13.01 11.61 5.36
N ILE A 113 12.49 11.12 6.49
CA ILE A 113 11.26 11.54 7.13
C ILE A 113 11.64 11.85 8.58
N ASP A 114 11.59 13.13 8.95
CA ASP A 114 11.79 13.52 10.35
C ASP A 114 10.72 12.84 11.23
N ALA A 115 11.05 12.46 12.46
CA ALA A 115 10.08 11.82 13.37
C ALA A 115 8.82 12.68 13.60
N ASP A 116 8.94 14.00 13.48
CA ASP A 116 7.84 14.96 13.56
C ASP A 116 6.93 14.92 12.31
N GLU A 117 7.34 14.26 11.23
CA GLU A 117 6.52 14.03 10.03
C GLU A 117 5.64 12.77 10.15
N LEU A 118 5.80 11.98 11.20
CA LEU A 118 4.94 10.84 11.55
C LEU A 118 3.78 11.32 12.45
N GLU A 119 3.01 12.28 11.94
CA GLU A 119 1.82 12.81 12.64
C GLU A 119 0.56 11.95 12.41
N PRO A 120 -0.43 11.97 13.33
CA PRO A 120 -1.42 10.90 13.46
C PRO A 120 -2.46 10.81 12.33
N LEU A 121 -2.52 11.81 11.44
CA LEU A 121 -3.42 11.83 10.29
C LEU A 121 -2.67 12.33 9.06
N LEU A 122 -2.23 11.37 8.25
CA LEU A 122 -1.60 11.64 6.98
C LEU A 122 -2.70 11.65 5.92
N ILE A 123 -3.08 10.50 5.37
CA ILE A 123 -4.00 10.43 4.24
C ILE A 123 -5.36 9.83 4.65
N PRO A 124 -6.48 10.56 4.56
CA PRO A 124 -7.79 10.02 4.87
C PRO A 124 -8.23 8.98 3.84
N LEU A 125 -8.58 7.78 4.31
CA LEU A 125 -9.33 6.78 3.54
C LEU A 125 -10.69 6.56 4.19
N LEU A 126 -11.77 6.59 3.41
CA LEU A 126 -13.12 6.36 3.92
C LEU A 126 -13.73 5.19 3.17
N ILE A 127 -14.26 4.20 3.89
CA ILE A 127 -14.85 2.99 3.31
C ILE A 127 -16.21 2.73 3.93
N GLY A 128 -17.20 2.37 3.13
CA GLY A 128 -18.51 1.96 3.63
C GLY A 128 -19.29 1.14 2.62
N LEU A 129 -20.34 0.48 3.09
CA LEU A 129 -21.23 -0.35 2.28
C LEU A 129 -22.44 0.47 1.83
N SER A 130 -22.69 0.49 0.52
CA SER A 130 -23.85 1.19 -0.07
C SER A 130 -25.16 0.45 0.24
N PRO A 131 -26.32 1.13 0.10
CA PRO A 131 -27.62 0.48 0.25
C PRO A 131 -27.90 -0.59 -0.83
N ALA A 132 -27.20 -0.53 -1.96
CA ALA A 132 -27.29 -1.52 -3.03
C ALA A 132 -26.28 -2.67 -2.87
N GLY A 133 -25.49 -2.67 -1.79
CA GLY A 133 -24.57 -3.77 -1.43
C GLY A 133 -23.18 -3.63 -2.03
N GLU A 134 -22.82 -2.50 -2.63
CA GLU A 134 -21.47 -2.25 -3.13
C GLU A 134 -20.59 -1.61 -2.05
N TRP A 135 -19.36 -2.10 -1.91
CA TRP A 135 -18.37 -1.45 -1.08
C TRP A 135 -17.82 -0.22 -1.79
N MET A 136 -17.78 0.90 -1.10
CA MET A 136 -17.32 2.19 -1.59
C MET A 136 -16.09 2.63 -0.80
N GLY A 137 -15.07 3.14 -1.51
CA GLY A 137 -13.84 3.66 -0.94
C GLY A 137 -13.49 5.04 -1.50
N LEU A 138 -13.03 5.97 -0.66
CA LEU A 138 -12.63 7.32 -1.01
C LEU A 138 -11.22 7.63 -0.49
N ALA A 139 -10.39 8.27 -1.31
CA ALA A 139 -9.03 8.68 -0.92
C ALA A 139 -8.55 9.88 -1.76
N PRO A 140 -7.73 10.80 -1.23
CA PRO A 140 -7.02 11.78 -2.06
C PRO A 140 -5.92 11.10 -2.88
N LYS A 141 -5.58 11.63 -4.05
CA LYS A 141 -4.59 11.03 -4.97
C LYS A 141 -3.18 11.58 -4.76
N GLN A 142 -2.15 10.78 -5.06
CA GLN A 142 -0.76 11.26 -5.18
C GLN A 142 -0.22 11.31 -6.62
N LYS A 143 -0.41 10.27 -7.45
CA LYS A 143 0.13 10.19 -8.83
C LYS A 143 -0.89 10.68 -9.87
N LEU A 144 -0.40 11.19 -11.03
CA LEU A 144 -1.25 11.66 -12.13
C LEU A 144 -1.33 10.53 -13.16
N GLY A 145 -2.47 9.84 -13.21
CA GLY A 145 -2.80 8.80 -14.17
C GLY A 145 -4.06 8.07 -13.69
N CYS A 146 -5.13 7.86 -14.45
CA CYS A 146 -5.49 8.35 -15.78
C CYS A 146 -6.31 9.65 -15.68
N LYS A 147 -6.25 10.48 -16.72
CA LYS A 147 -7.37 11.38 -17.06
C LYS A 147 -8.56 10.52 -17.52
N SER A 148 -9.17 9.77 -16.62
CA SER A 148 -10.55 9.35 -16.84
C SER A 148 -11.40 10.48 -16.25
N ALA A 149 -12.07 11.24 -17.12
CA ALA A 149 -13.18 12.08 -16.65
C ALA A 149 -14.07 11.20 -15.78
N ALA A 150 -14.26 11.54 -14.49
CA ALA A 150 -15.15 10.89 -13.53
C ALA A 150 -15.74 9.56 -14.03
N ARG A 151 -14.91 8.51 -14.11
CA ARG A 151 -15.30 7.22 -14.65
C ARG A 151 -14.93 6.19 -13.63
N PHE A 152 -15.90 5.95 -12.76
CA PHE A 152 -16.19 4.67 -12.12
C PHE A 152 -15.17 3.60 -12.50
N ALA A 153 -14.14 3.42 -11.68
CA ALA A 153 -13.29 2.27 -11.82
C ALA A 153 -13.99 1.07 -11.19
N ILE A 154 -15.04 0.62 -11.87
CA ILE A 154 -15.77 -0.60 -11.55
C ILE A 154 -14.99 -1.74 -12.20
N GLY A 155 -13.98 -2.25 -11.49
CA GLY A 155 -13.23 -3.40 -11.98
C GLY A 155 -14.03 -4.71 -11.92
N ASP A 156 -14.93 -4.86 -10.93
CA ASP A 156 -15.54 -6.16 -10.59
C ASP A 156 -17.08 -6.17 -10.53
N LEU A 157 -17.77 -5.08 -10.87
CA LEU A 157 -19.25 -5.06 -10.86
C LEU A 157 -19.78 -5.05 -12.29
N ALA A 158 -20.74 -5.95 -12.57
CA ALA A 158 -21.43 -5.97 -13.86
C ALA A 158 -22.34 -4.73 -14.05
N SER A 159 -22.81 -4.15 -12.94
CA SER A 159 -23.63 -2.94 -12.89
C SER A 159 -23.52 -2.31 -11.50
N VAL A 160 -23.74 -0.99 -11.41
CA VAL A 160 -23.86 -0.25 -10.15
C VAL A 160 -25.29 0.25 -9.99
N GLY A 161 -25.85 0.18 -8.79
CA GLY A 161 -27.18 0.69 -8.50
C GLY A 161 -27.32 2.19 -8.82
N GLU A 162 -28.51 2.62 -9.28
CA GLU A 162 -28.78 4.04 -9.56
C GLU A 162 -28.60 4.92 -8.32
N THR A 163 -28.96 4.41 -7.14
CA THR A 163 -28.77 5.08 -5.85
C THR A 163 -27.29 5.31 -5.53
N THR A 164 -26.45 4.31 -5.79
CA THR A 164 -25.00 4.39 -5.58
C THR A 164 -24.38 5.37 -6.57
N THR A 165 -24.86 5.40 -7.82
CA THR A 165 -24.41 6.35 -8.84
C THR A 165 -24.68 7.80 -8.41
N ALA A 166 -25.91 8.10 -7.97
CA ALA A 166 -26.28 9.43 -7.49
C ALA A 166 -25.50 9.85 -6.22
N LEU A 167 -25.15 8.90 -5.35
CA LEU A 167 -24.32 9.16 -4.18
C LEU A 167 -22.88 9.52 -4.57
N VAL A 168 -22.30 8.80 -5.54
CA VAL A 168 -20.95 9.09 -6.05
C VAL A 168 -20.87 10.50 -6.64
N GLU A 169 -21.88 10.94 -7.39
CA GLU A 169 -21.93 12.30 -7.95
C GLU A 169 -21.93 13.37 -6.84
N GLN A 170 -22.70 13.16 -5.77
CA GLN A 170 -22.73 14.05 -4.61
C GLN A 170 -21.37 14.09 -3.89
N ILE A 171 -20.76 12.93 -3.67
CA ILE A 171 -19.42 12.81 -3.09
C ILE A 171 -18.39 13.55 -3.92
N GLN A 172 -18.40 13.37 -5.25
CA GLN A 172 -17.47 14.06 -6.15
C GLN A 172 -17.65 15.58 -6.10
N SER A 173 -18.89 16.06 -6.01
CA SER A 173 -19.18 17.49 -5.86
C SER A 173 -18.69 18.08 -4.54
N LEU A 174 -18.61 17.30 -3.47
CA LEU A 174 -18.07 17.75 -2.17
C LEU A 174 -16.55 17.68 -2.16
N THR A 175 -15.99 16.54 -2.58
CA THR A 175 -14.55 16.26 -2.55
C THR A 175 -13.73 17.19 -3.46
N CYS A 176 -14.32 17.71 -4.56
CA CYS A 176 -13.65 18.72 -5.38
C CYS A 176 -13.41 20.06 -4.66
N GLN A 177 -14.06 20.28 -3.52
CA GLN A 177 -13.91 21.46 -2.66
C GLN A 177 -12.97 21.18 -1.47
N ILE A 178 -12.49 19.93 -1.32
CA ILE A 178 -11.60 19.51 -0.24
C ILE A 178 -10.16 19.47 -0.76
N GLU A 179 -9.46 20.58 -0.56
CA GLU A 179 -8.00 20.65 -0.69
C GLU A 179 -7.37 20.18 0.63
N HIS A 180 -7.21 18.86 0.80
CA HIS A 180 -6.58 18.29 1.98
C HIS A 180 -5.12 18.70 2.06
N LYS A 181 -4.75 19.40 3.13
CA LYS A 181 -3.36 19.76 3.41
C LYS A 181 -2.79 18.78 4.42
N LEU A 182 -1.66 18.19 4.08
CA LEU A 182 -0.91 17.44 5.07
C LEU A 182 -0.27 18.42 6.05
N SER A 183 -0.22 18.05 7.34
CA SER A 183 0.45 18.88 8.35
C SER A 183 1.94 19.00 8.07
N THR A 184 2.51 17.97 7.43
CA THR A 184 3.88 17.94 6.92
C THR A 184 3.97 18.63 5.57
N ARG A 185 5.00 19.47 5.38
CA ARG A 185 5.21 20.22 4.13
C ARG A 185 5.82 19.36 3.02
N SER A 186 6.30 18.18 3.37
CA SER A 186 7.03 17.27 2.49
C SER A 186 6.06 16.48 1.59
N TRP A 187 4.99 15.91 2.13
CA TRP A 187 4.09 15.06 1.36
C TRP A 187 3.25 15.87 0.35
N LYS A 188 3.25 15.43 -0.91
CA LYS A 188 2.54 16.10 -2.00
C LYS A 188 1.33 15.28 -2.45
N LEU A 189 0.15 15.66 -1.96
CA LEU A 189 -1.10 15.20 -2.55
C LEU A 189 -1.48 16.07 -3.73
N LYS A 190 -2.30 15.50 -4.60
CA LYS A 190 -3.02 16.24 -5.63
C LYS A 190 -4.38 16.62 -5.10
N ASN A 191 -4.85 17.80 -5.51
CA ASN A 191 -6.17 18.35 -5.16
C ASN A 191 -7.29 17.62 -5.93
N SER A 192 -7.33 16.30 -5.79
CA SER A 192 -8.29 15.41 -6.44
C SER A 192 -8.48 14.18 -5.60
N TRP A 193 -9.72 13.73 -5.50
CA TRP A 193 -10.11 12.51 -4.80
C TRP A 193 -10.44 11.40 -5.79
N GLU A 194 -10.18 10.17 -5.38
CA GLU A 194 -10.56 8.95 -6.06
C GLU A 194 -11.76 8.31 -5.34
N VAL A 195 -12.68 7.73 -6.11
CA VAL A 195 -13.82 6.99 -5.59
C VAL A 195 -13.84 5.61 -6.26
N VAL A 196 -13.74 4.56 -5.46
CA VAL A 196 -13.69 3.18 -5.90
C VAL A 196 -14.93 2.43 -5.42
N LEU A 197 -15.44 1.52 -6.26
CA LEU A 197 -16.53 0.62 -5.94
C LEU A 197 -16.12 -0.84 -6.17
N THR A 198 -16.45 -1.72 -5.23
CA THR A 198 -16.19 -3.17 -5.33
C THR A 198 -17.36 -4.00 -4.83
N ALA A 199 -17.36 -5.29 -5.17
CA ALA A 199 -18.33 -6.25 -4.63
C ALA A 199 -17.96 -6.78 -3.24
N SER A 200 -16.70 -6.60 -2.81
CA SER A 200 -16.17 -7.21 -1.59
C SER A 200 -15.40 -6.20 -0.73
N ARG A 201 -15.54 -6.34 0.59
CA ARG A 201 -14.78 -5.59 1.59
C ARG A 201 -13.29 -5.85 1.47
N THR A 202 -12.91 -7.09 1.17
CA THR A 202 -11.50 -7.52 1.15
C THR A 202 -10.70 -6.90 0.00
N SER A 203 -11.36 -6.48 -1.08
CA SER A 203 -10.69 -5.91 -2.26
C SER A 203 -10.71 -4.38 -2.32
N ILE A 204 -11.50 -3.70 -1.47
CA ILE A 204 -11.68 -2.24 -1.58
C ILE A 204 -10.41 -1.46 -1.25
N ILE A 205 -9.66 -1.84 -0.21
CA ILE A 205 -8.42 -1.17 0.20
C ILE A 205 -7.35 -1.28 -0.88
N GLU A 206 -7.12 -2.50 -1.38
CA GLU A 206 -6.13 -2.76 -2.44
C GLU A 206 -6.42 -1.90 -3.68
N LYS A 207 -7.67 -1.88 -4.12
CA LYS A 207 -8.08 -1.11 -5.30
C LYS A 207 -8.05 0.40 -5.07
N LEU A 208 -8.49 0.84 -3.89
CA LEU A 208 -8.48 2.26 -3.54
C LEU A 208 -7.06 2.81 -3.52
N LEU A 209 -6.15 2.12 -2.83
CA LEU A 209 -4.74 2.52 -2.77
C LEU A 209 -4.09 2.45 -4.15
N SER A 210 -4.40 1.44 -4.95
CA SER A 210 -3.83 1.32 -6.29
C SER A 210 -4.24 2.45 -7.22
N GLN A 211 -5.52 2.82 -7.22
CA GLN A 211 -6.03 3.90 -8.07
C GLN A 211 -5.66 5.29 -7.56
N ALA A 212 -5.54 5.46 -6.25
CA ALA A 212 -5.03 6.69 -5.64
C ALA A 212 -3.50 6.84 -5.83
N GLY A 213 -2.83 5.76 -6.22
CA GLY A 213 -1.42 5.72 -6.61
C GLY A 213 -0.45 5.42 -5.46
N PHE A 214 -0.94 4.87 -4.35
CA PHE A 214 -0.18 4.43 -3.16
C PHE A 214 0.23 2.97 -3.19
N LEU A 215 -0.36 2.17 -4.07
CA LEU A 215 -0.06 0.75 -4.17
C LEU A 215 0.12 0.34 -5.64
N SER A 216 1.21 -0.37 -5.93
CA SER A 216 1.29 -1.19 -7.12
C SER A 216 1.58 -2.63 -6.75
N ILE A 217 1.00 -3.56 -7.51
CA ILE A 217 1.22 -4.99 -7.33
C ILE A 217 1.86 -5.51 -8.61
N GLU A 218 2.95 -6.25 -8.48
CA GLU A 218 3.62 -6.86 -9.62
C GLU A 218 4.04 -8.30 -9.33
N GLU A 219 4.36 -9.02 -10.40
CA GLU A 219 4.88 -10.38 -10.31
C GLU A 219 6.31 -10.35 -9.76
N ILE A 220 6.68 -11.35 -8.96
CA ILE A 220 8.05 -11.52 -8.44
C ILE A 220 9.09 -11.49 -9.56
N ASN A 221 8.80 -12.16 -10.66
CA ASN A 221 9.69 -12.19 -11.83
C ASN A 221 9.87 -10.81 -12.47
N LYS A 222 8.93 -9.88 -12.26
CA LYS A 222 9.03 -8.51 -12.72
C LYS A 222 9.88 -7.64 -11.79
N PHE A 223 9.74 -7.85 -10.49
CA PHE A 223 10.53 -7.16 -9.47
C PHE A 223 12.01 -7.58 -9.51
N LEU A 224 12.27 -8.88 -9.68
CA LEU A 224 13.61 -9.46 -9.83
C LEU A 224 14.10 -9.45 -11.30
N ARG A 225 13.63 -8.51 -12.13
CA ARG A 225 14.12 -8.34 -13.52
C ARG A 225 15.54 -7.80 -13.54
N GLY A 226 16.21 -7.98 -14.68
CA GLY A 226 17.60 -7.58 -14.85
C GLY A 226 18.60 -8.70 -14.54
N ILE A 227 18.19 -9.75 -13.81
CA ILE A 227 19.05 -10.92 -13.55
C ILE A 227 19.53 -11.56 -14.87
N GLU A 228 18.66 -11.68 -15.86
CA GLU A 228 19.02 -12.26 -17.17
C GLU A 228 19.99 -11.36 -17.95
N ASP A 229 19.73 -10.05 -17.98
CA ASP A 229 20.61 -9.08 -18.62
C ASP A 229 21.98 -9.02 -17.90
N GLU A 230 22.00 -9.06 -16.56
CA GLU A 230 23.20 -9.13 -15.73
C GLU A 230 23.99 -10.42 -15.98
N ILE A 231 23.33 -11.58 -16.14
CA ILE A 231 23.99 -12.85 -16.49
C ILE A 231 24.61 -12.78 -17.88
N GLU A 232 23.93 -12.20 -18.86
CA GLU A 232 24.41 -12.09 -20.25
C GLU A 232 25.69 -11.22 -20.38
N GLU A 233 25.98 -10.37 -19.38
CA GLU A 233 27.23 -9.60 -19.32
C GLU A 233 28.47 -10.44 -18.96
N PHE A 234 28.28 -11.65 -18.43
CA PHE A 234 29.36 -12.57 -18.06
C PHE A 234 29.57 -13.65 -19.13
N ALA A 235 30.83 -14.05 -19.32
CA ALA A 235 31.13 -15.19 -20.18
C ALA A 235 30.62 -16.50 -19.53
N GLU A 236 30.23 -17.49 -20.34
CA GLU A 236 29.70 -18.79 -19.85
C GLU A 236 30.64 -19.52 -18.85
N ASP A 237 31.95 -19.22 -18.90
CA ASP A 237 32.98 -19.83 -18.05
C ASP A 237 33.35 -18.96 -16.82
N GLU A 238 32.75 -17.78 -16.65
CA GLU A 238 32.99 -16.90 -15.51
C GLU A 238 32.08 -17.26 -14.33
N GLU A 239 32.67 -17.29 -13.13
CA GLU A 239 31.91 -17.45 -11.90
C GLU A 239 31.09 -16.17 -11.65
N LEU A 240 29.77 -16.32 -11.55
CA LEU A 240 28.88 -15.19 -11.30
C LEU A 240 29.19 -14.58 -9.93
N PRO A 241 29.11 -13.24 -9.79
CA PRO A 241 29.16 -12.57 -8.50
C PRO A 241 28.18 -13.16 -7.48
N THR A 242 28.57 -13.19 -6.20
CA THR A 242 27.78 -13.80 -5.11
C THR A 242 26.38 -13.18 -4.99
N ASP A 243 26.27 -11.87 -5.12
CA ASP A 243 25.00 -11.14 -5.10
C ASP A 243 24.08 -11.57 -6.27
N LEU A 244 24.63 -11.74 -7.47
CA LEU A 244 23.87 -12.23 -8.62
C LEU A 244 23.41 -13.68 -8.42
N GLN A 245 24.26 -14.55 -7.84
CA GLN A 245 23.86 -15.91 -7.46
C GLN A 245 22.72 -15.89 -6.43
N GLN A 246 22.81 -15.05 -5.39
CA GLN A 246 21.77 -14.91 -4.37
C GLN A 246 20.45 -14.36 -4.95
N LYS A 247 20.49 -13.41 -5.89
CA LYS A 247 19.29 -12.93 -6.62
C LYS A 247 18.62 -14.08 -7.40
N ILE A 248 19.40 -14.93 -8.06
CA ILE A 248 18.91 -16.11 -8.78
C ILE A 248 18.25 -17.08 -7.80
N GLU A 249 18.95 -17.42 -6.70
CA GLU A 249 18.44 -18.32 -5.67
C GLU A 249 17.13 -17.80 -5.05
N LEU A 250 17.06 -16.51 -4.75
CA LEU A 250 15.86 -15.85 -4.23
C LEU A 250 14.68 -16.00 -5.20
N ARG A 251 14.91 -15.73 -6.50
CA ARG A 251 13.90 -15.90 -7.55
C ARG A 251 13.40 -17.34 -7.62
N GLU A 252 14.31 -18.31 -7.67
CA GLU A 252 13.99 -19.73 -7.73
C GLU A 252 13.25 -20.20 -6.49
N TYR A 253 13.59 -19.66 -5.32
CA TYR A 253 12.91 -19.96 -4.07
C TYR A 253 11.43 -19.52 -4.11
N PHE A 254 11.16 -18.27 -4.50
CA PHE A 254 9.78 -17.77 -4.64
C PHE A 254 8.96 -18.53 -5.69
N GLN A 255 9.60 -19.10 -6.72
CA GLN A 255 8.93 -19.87 -7.77
C GLN A 255 8.67 -21.32 -7.37
N SER A 256 9.57 -21.93 -6.61
CA SER A 256 9.53 -23.37 -6.32
C SER A 256 8.92 -23.71 -4.97
N GLN A 257 9.05 -22.84 -3.97
CA GLN A 257 8.64 -23.12 -2.58
C GLN A 257 7.39 -22.36 -2.15
N LEU A 258 7.06 -21.25 -2.82
CA LEU A 258 5.95 -20.38 -2.44
C LEU A 258 4.90 -20.31 -3.55
N LEU A 259 3.63 -20.27 -3.13
CA LEU A 259 2.44 -20.15 -3.96
C LEU A 259 2.02 -18.68 -4.05
N ASN A 260 1.31 -18.28 -5.11
CA ASN A 260 0.70 -16.95 -5.21
C ASN A 260 1.67 -15.77 -4.96
N SER A 261 2.95 -15.96 -5.30
CA SER A 261 4.03 -15.01 -5.01
C SER A 261 3.88 -13.70 -5.79
N ARG A 262 3.97 -12.57 -5.10
CA ARG A 262 3.72 -11.22 -5.63
C ARG A 262 4.48 -10.16 -4.84
N VAL A 263 4.70 -9.02 -5.46
CA VAL A 263 5.34 -7.86 -4.82
C VAL A 263 4.32 -6.75 -4.64
N TYR A 264 4.17 -6.29 -3.40
CA TYR A 264 3.36 -5.14 -3.03
C TYR A 264 4.29 -3.94 -2.83
N ASN A 265 4.17 -2.97 -3.72
CA ASN A 265 4.95 -1.75 -3.70
C ASN A 265 4.09 -0.64 -3.07
N LEU A 266 4.42 -0.25 -1.85
CA LEU A 266 3.81 0.92 -1.21
C LEU A 266 4.58 2.16 -1.65
N ASP A 267 3.93 3.00 -2.43
CA ASP A 267 4.50 4.19 -3.03
C ASP A 267 4.24 5.44 -2.18
N TYR A 268 5.25 6.29 -2.02
CA TYR A 268 5.15 7.57 -1.31
C TYR A 268 5.84 8.67 -2.11
N ASN A 269 5.18 9.81 -2.30
CA ASN A 269 5.80 11.01 -2.85
C ASN A 269 6.00 12.05 -1.75
N ILE A 270 7.23 12.14 -1.27
CA ILE A 270 7.61 12.95 -0.11
C ILE A 270 8.72 13.89 -0.58
N SER A 271 8.54 15.19 -0.33
CA SER A 271 9.44 16.28 -0.72
C SER A 271 9.72 16.42 -2.23
N GLY A 272 9.05 15.67 -3.10
CA GLY A 272 9.33 15.60 -4.54
C GLY A 272 10.16 14.38 -4.95
N GLU A 273 10.58 13.58 -3.98
CA GLU A 273 11.25 12.30 -4.15
C GLU A 273 10.18 11.19 -4.14
N SER A 274 10.47 10.09 -4.83
CA SER A 274 9.60 8.90 -4.75
C SER A 274 10.28 7.86 -3.87
N PHE A 275 9.58 7.44 -2.84
CA PHE A 275 9.98 6.37 -1.96
C PHE A 275 9.06 5.18 -2.13
N THR A 276 9.60 3.97 -2.17
CA THR A 276 8.82 2.74 -2.32
C THR A 276 9.27 1.71 -1.31
N ILE A 277 8.31 1.10 -0.62
CA ILE A 277 8.53 -0.08 0.22
C ILE A 277 8.01 -1.29 -0.54
N HIS A 278 8.89 -2.26 -0.77
CA HIS A 278 8.63 -3.46 -1.55
C HIS A 278 8.43 -4.64 -0.61
N TYR A 279 7.20 -5.17 -0.53
CA TYR A 279 6.92 -6.45 0.14
C TYR A 279 6.82 -7.55 -0.90
N ALA A 280 7.89 -8.30 -1.12
CA ALA A 280 7.89 -9.51 -1.93
C ALA A 280 7.42 -10.68 -1.07
N LEU A 281 6.18 -11.13 -1.26
CA LEU A 281 5.53 -12.13 -0.42
C LEU A 281 5.01 -13.30 -1.26
N GLY A 282 5.10 -14.51 -0.70
CA GLY A 282 4.49 -15.71 -1.23
C GLY A 282 3.82 -16.52 -0.14
N GLN A 283 2.82 -17.29 -0.52
CA GLN A 283 2.00 -18.10 0.36
C GLN A 283 2.60 -19.49 0.52
N THR A 284 2.63 -20.00 1.75
CA THR A 284 3.04 -21.36 2.05
C THR A 284 1.88 -22.34 1.80
N GLU A 285 2.16 -23.65 1.74
CA GLU A 285 1.12 -24.67 1.55
C GLU A 285 0.08 -24.69 2.68
N ASP A 286 0.45 -24.29 3.89
CA ASP A 286 -0.44 -24.19 5.05
C ASP A 286 -1.16 -22.83 5.16
N GLY A 287 -0.95 -21.94 4.17
CA GLY A 287 -1.71 -20.71 3.99
C GLY A 287 -1.09 -19.45 4.58
N ASP A 288 -0.01 -19.58 5.34
CA ASP A 288 0.78 -18.45 5.86
C ASP A 288 1.47 -17.67 4.73
N TRP A 289 1.88 -16.42 4.98
CA TRP A 289 2.60 -15.62 3.98
C TRP A 289 4.01 -15.28 4.47
N MET A 290 5.00 -15.51 3.62
CA MET A 290 6.42 -15.33 3.92
C MET A 290 7.10 -14.58 2.79
N GLY A 291 8.17 -13.87 3.11
CA GLY A 291 8.99 -13.27 2.07
C GLY A 291 9.96 -12.26 2.62
N VAL A 292 10.24 -11.24 1.82
CA VAL A 292 11.23 -10.22 2.13
C VAL A 292 10.64 -8.83 1.93
N VAL A 293 11.08 -7.89 2.75
CA VAL A 293 10.84 -6.47 2.57
C VAL A 293 12.17 -5.78 2.26
N THR A 294 12.14 -4.88 1.30
CA THR A 294 13.23 -3.94 0.97
C THR A 294 12.59 -2.60 0.61
N ASP A 295 13.38 -1.57 0.43
CA ASP A 295 12.91 -0.25 0.03
C ASP A 295 13.76 0.36 -1.11
N SER A 296 13.27 1.44 -1.71
CA SER A 296 14.01 2.22 -2.70
C SER A 296 13.58 3.68 -2.74
N PHE A 297 14.53 4.57 -3.03
CA PHE A 297 14.32 6.01 -3.14
C PHE A 297 14.82 6.51 -4.49
N THR A 298 14.04 7.31 -5.22
CA THR A 298 14.51 8.05 -6.40
C THR A 298 14.49 9.56 -6.12
N PHE A 299 15.66 10.19 -6.24
CA PHE A 299 15.87 11.64 -6.17
C PHE A 299 15.54 12.37 -7.48
#